data_AF-A0A7W1U1J1-F1
#
_entry.id   AF-A0A7W1U1J1-F1
#
_cell.length_a   1.000
_cell.length_b   1.000
_cell.length_c   1.000
_cell.angle_alpha   90.00
_cell.angle_beta   90.00
_cell.angle_gamma   90.00
#
_symmetry.space_group_name_H-M   'P 1'
#
loop_
_entity.id
_entity.type
_entity.pdbx_description
1 polymer ?
#
loop_
_entity_poly.entity_id
_entity_poly.type
_entity_poly.pdbx_seq_one_letter_code
_entity_poly.pdbx_strand_id
1 'polypeptide(L)'
;MTAILHEVINDTINQEIRQHDAWYGNITGLQAEKLLSDCDAPYTYVLRAGEFANEDTSDYYVSFVQPDFTIKHQPFIIMTSEEGWSFANGCGGGPYENASIDDVLYMIMHCKKDELQPLVSLVLR
;
A
#
# COMPACT_ATOMS: atom_id res chain seq x y z
N MET A 1 1.25 0.38 -30.73
CA MET A 1 2.33 1.03 -29.95
C MET A 1 1.88 1.47 -28.55
N THR A 2 0.59 1.39 -28.21
CA THR A 2 0.02 1.77 -26.91
C THR A 2 0.21 0.73 -25.80
N ALA A 3 0.13 -0.58 -26.11
CA ALA A 3 0.24 -1.63 -25.09
C ALA A 3 1.58 -1.66 -24.34
N ILE A 4 2.69 -1.32 -25.01
CA ILE A 4 4.04 -1.39 -24.43
C ILE A 4 4.27 -0.27 -23.38
N LEU A 5 3.68 0.91 -23.59
CA LEU A 5 3.83 2.03 -22.65
C LEU A 5 3.08 1.77 -21.34
N HIS A 6 1.88 1.19 -21.47
CA HIS A 6 1.02 0.84 -20.34
C HIS A 6 1.65 -0.21 -19.42
N GLU A 7 2.28 -1.23 -20.00
CA GLU A 7 2.97 -2.30 -19.25
C GLU A 7 4.19 -1.76 -18.47
N VAL A 8 4.96 -0.84 -19.07
CA VAL A 8 6.15 -0.21 -18.46
C VAL A 8 5.80 0.70 -17.27
N ILE A 9 4.71 1.49 -17.38
CA ILE A 9 4.24 2.35 -16.27
C ILE A 9 3.67 1.50 -15.13
N ASN A 10 2.92 0.43 -15.46
CA ASN A 10 2.34 -0.47 -14.46
C ASN A 10 3.41 -1.19 -13.65
N ASP A 11 4.50 -1.61 -14.28
CA ASP A 11 5.62 -2.23 -13.56
C ASP A 11 6.30 -1.26 -12.59
N THR A 12 6.37 0.04 -12.90
CA THR A 12 7.13 1.00 -12.08
C THR A 12 6.52 1.18 -10.68
N ILE A 13 5.22 1.48 -10.58
CA ILE A 13 4.56 1.70 -9.28
C ILE A 13 4.41 0.41 -8.48
N ASN A 14 4.11 -0.71 -9.14
CA ASN A 14 4.02 -2.02 -8.48
C ASN A 14 5.39 -2.46 -7.95
N GLN A 15 6.47 -2.17 -8.69
CA GLN A 15 7.84 -2.40 -8.23
C GLN A 15 8.17 -1.52 -7.02
N GLU A 16 7.79 -0.24 -7.04
CA GLU A 16 8.01 0.68 -5.92
C GLU A 16 7.34 0.18 -4.63
N ILE A 17 6.08 -0.24 -4.70
CA ILE A 17 5.35 -0.83 -3.57
C ILE A 17 6.10 -2.05 -3.00
N ARG A 18 6.61 -2.92 -3.89
CA ARG A 18 7.30 -4.16 -3.48
C ARG A 18 8.73 -3.92 -2.99
N GLN A 19 9.31 -2.76 -3.29
CA GLN A 19 10.64 -2.34 -2.82
C GLN A 19 10.56 -1.45 -1.56
N HIS A 20 9.36 -1.01 -1.20
CA HIS A 20 9.10 -0.16 -0.05
C HIS A 20 9.55 -0.80 1.27
N ASP A 21 10.07 0.01 2.21
CA ASP A 21 10.62 -0.44 3.49
C ASP A 21 9.60 -1.21 4.35
N ALA A 22 8.32 -0.82 4.26
CA ALA A 22 7.21 -1.47 4.93
C ALA A 22 6.61 -2.67 4.17
N TRP A 23 7.24 -3.15 3.09
CA TRP A 23 6.73 -4.30 2.32
C TRP A 23 7.05 -5.63 3.02
N TYR A 24 6.01 -6.40 3.32
CA TYR A 24 6.13 -7.74 3.93
C TYR A 24 5.71 -8.87 2.98
N GLY A 25 5.44 -8.58 1.71
CA GLY A 25 5.11 -9.62 0.73
C GLY A 25 3.72 -10.21 0.93
N ASN A 26 3.62 -11.53 0.71
CA ASN A 26 2.37 -12.27 0.83
C ASN A 26 2.17 -12.79 2.26
N ILE A 27 1.79 -11.87 3.15
CA ILE A 27 1.36 -12.20 4.52
C ILE A 27 -0.15 -12.01 4.67
N THR A 28 -0.76 -12.78 5.56
CA THR A 28 -2.18 -12.66 5.87
C THR A 28 -2.45 -11.45 6.77
N GLY A 29 -3.72 -11.04 6.87
CA GLY A 29 -4.19 -10.04 7.83
C GLY A 29 -3.82 -10.41 9.26
N LEU A 30 -4.01 -11.68 9.65
CA LEU A 30 -3.63 -12.17 10.97
C LEU A 30 -2.11 -12.08 11.23
N GLN A 31 -1.28 -12.33 10.22
CA GLN A 31 0.17 -12.15 10.34
C GLN A 31 0.53 -10.67 10.49
N ALA A 32 -0.13 -9.78 9.73
CA ALA A 32 0.05 -8.33 9.86
C ALA A 32 -0.41 -7.83 11.23
N GLU A 33 -1.53 -8.33 11.77
CA GLU A 33 -1.99 -8.03 13.11
C GLU A 33 -0.94 -8.37 14.16
N LYS A 34 -0.32 -9.56 14.05
CA LYS A 34 0.75 -9.99 14.96
C LYS A 34 2.01 -9.12 14.87
N LEU A 35 2.34 -8.57 13.71
CA LEU A 35 3.47 -7.65 13.55
C LEU A 35 3.19 -6.30 14.21
N LEU A 36 1.93 -5.85 14.16
CA LEU A 36 1.51 -4.53 14.62
C LEU A 36 1.01 -4.51 16.07
N SER A 37 0.70 -5.67 16.66
CA SER A 37 0.10 -5.76 18.01
C SER A 37 0.97 -5.19 19.12
N ASP A 38 2.28 -5.18 18.93
CA ASP A 38 3.26 -4.69 19.90
C ASP A 38 3.72 -3.24 19.60
N CYS A 39 3.14 -2.59 18.58
CA CYS A 39 3.47 -1.21 18.23
C CYS A 39 2.69 -0.23 19.11
N ASP A 40 3.40 0.72 19.72
CA ASP A 40 2.87 1.74 20.63
C ASP A 40 2.56 3.08 19.95
N ALA A 41 2.85 3.20 18.65
CA ALA A 41 2.59 4.38 17.85
C ALA A 41 1.41 4.18 16.87
N PRO A 42 0.35 5.02 16.93
CA PRO A 42 -0.68 5.07 15.91
C PRO A 42 -0.10 5.30 14.52
N TYR A 43 -0.79 4.79 13.51
CA TYR A 43 -0.40 4.84 12.10
C TYR A 43 0.95 4.18 11.79
N THR A 44 1.44 3.32 12.70
CA THR A 44 2.43 2.31 12.34
C THR A 44 1.80 1.34 11.35
N TYR A 45 2.45 1.11 10.21
CA TYR A 45 1.85 0.35 9.11
C TYR A 45 2.80 -0.65 8.43
N VAL A 46 2.19 -1.64 7.79
CA VAL A 46 2.83 -2.57 6.85
C VAL A 46 2.06 -2.61 5.54
N LEU A 47 2.78 -2.83 4.45
CA LEU A 47 2.25 -3.14 3.13
C LEU A 47 2.35 -4.64 2.87
N ARG A 48 1.28 -5.20 2.30
CA ARG A 48 1.19 -6.61 1.96
C ARG A 48 0.40 -6.80 0.68
N ALA A 49 0.60 -7.93 0.02
CA ALA A 49 -0.17 -8.33 -1.15
C ALA A 49 -1.66 -8.51 -0.80
N GLY A 50 -2.52 -8.35 -1.79
CA GLY A 50 -3.92 -8.77 -1.72
C GLY A 50 -4.04 -10.25 -1.34
N GLU A 51 -4.87 -10.56 -0.34
CA GLU A 51 -5.10 -11.96 0.10
C GLU A 51 -5.94 -12.76 -0.91
N PHE A 52 -6.76 -12.07 -1.71
CA PHE A 52 -7.69 -12.68 -2.66
C PHE A 52 -7.29 -12.34 -4.10
N ALA A 53 -6.07 -12.72 -4.49
CA ALA A 53 -5.55 -12.51 -5.84
C ALA A 53 -6.43 -13.14 -6.95
N ASN A 54 -7.27 -14.13 -6.59
CA ASN A 54 -8.18 -14.79 -7.53
C ASN A 54 -9.54 -14.07 -7.69
N GLU A 55 -9.79 -13.03 -6.89
CA GLU A 55 -11.06 -12.31 -6.89
C GLU A 55 -10.94 -10.90 -7.50
N ASP A 56 -9.76 -10.48 -7.95
CA ASP A 56 -9.46 -9.14 -8.48
C ASP A 56 -9.99 -8.00 -7.58
N THR A 57 -10.09 -8.25 -6.27
CA THR A 57 -10.72 -7.31 -5.32
C THR A 57 -9.76 -6.29 -4.74
N SER A 58 -8.47 -6.60 -4.70
CA SER A 58 -7.41 -5.69 -4.23
C SER A 58 -6.03 -6.20 -4.66
N ASP A 59 -5.20 -5.31 -5.18
CA ASP A 59 -3.80 -5.64 -5.48
C ASP A 59 -2.98 -5.70 -4.19
N TYR A 60 -3.33 -4.83 -3.23
CA TYR A 60 -2.57 -4.60 -2.01
C TYR A 60 -3.48 -4.30 -0.81
N TYR A 61 -2.92 -4.50 0.38
CA TYR A 61 -3.43 -3.95 1.62
C TYR A 61 -2.37 -3.11 2.31
N VAL A 62 -2.81 -2.01 2.91
CA VAL A 62 -2.08 -1.36 4.01
C VAL A 62 -2.75 -1.77 5.32
N SER A 63 -1.99 -2.41 6.19
CA SER A 63 -2.45 -2.78 7.53
C SER A 63 -1.79 -1.87 8.54
N PHE A 64 -2.56 -1.25 9.43
CA PHE A 64 -2.03 -0.21 10.32
C PHE A 64 -2.75 -0.12 11.65
N VAL A 65 -2.05 0.42 12.64
CA VAL A 65 -2.58 0.71 13.98
C VAL A 65 -3.42 1.98 13.92
N GLN A 66 -4.68 1.93 14.31
CA GLN A 66 -5.55 3.10 14.43
C GLN A 66 -5.25 3.89 15.72
N PRO A 67 -5.73 5.14 15.86
CA PRO A 67 -5.56 5.92 17.09
C PRO A 67 -6.14 5.28 18.36
N ASP A 68 -7.07 4.34 18.23
CA ASP A 68 -7.64 3.55 19.34
C ASP A 68 -6.91 2.21 19.56
N PHE A 69 -5.75 2.03 18.93
CA PHE A 69 -4.91 0.82 18.95
C PHE A 69 -5.57 -0.44 18.37
N THR A 70 -6.69 -0.30 17.67
CA THR A 70 -7.20 -1.38 16.83
C THR A 70 -6.40 -1.47 15.53
N ILE A 71 -6.40 -2.64 14.88
CA ILE A 71 -5.67 -2.86 13.64
C ILE A 71 -6.67 -2.84 12.50
N LYS A 72 -6.43 -1.96 11.52
CA LYS A 72 -7.24 -1.84 10.32
C LYS A 72 -6.49 -2.39 9.11
N HIS A 73 -7.18 -3.19 8.30
CA HIS A 73 -6.71 -3.61 6.98
C HIS A 73 -7.45 -2.82 5.92
N GLN A 74 -6.75 -1.96 5.21
CA GLN A 74 -7.32 -1.13 4.15
C GLN A 74 -6.88 -1.68 2.79
N PRO A 75 -7.79 -2.29 2.00
CA PRO A 75 -7.49 -2.70 0.64
C PRO A 75 -7.36 -1.48 -0.28
N PHE A 76 -6.51 -1.63 -1.30
CA PHE A 76 -6.47 -0.71 -2.43
C PHE A 76 -6.02 -1.42 -3.72
N ILE A 77 -6.46 -0.88 -4.85
CA ILE A 77 -6.12 -1.32 -6.22
C ILE A 77 -5.28 -0.23 -6.86
N ILE A 78 -4.29 -0.61 -7.67
CA ILE A 78 -3.48 0.30 -8.49
C ILE A 78 -3.97 0.23 -9.93
N MET A 79 -4.26 1.39 -10.52
CA MET A 79 -4.65 1.51 -11.91
C MET A 79 -3.70 2.45 -12.62
N THR A 80 -3.17 2.05 -13.77
CA THR A 80 -2.29 2.88 -14.59
C THR A 80 -2.97 3.29 -15.89
N SER A 81 -2.62 4.49 -16.37
CA SER A 81 -3.07 5.07 -17.63
C SER A 81 -1.92 5.85 -18.27
N GLU A 82 -2.15 6.40 -19.47
CA GLU A 82 -1.20 7.30 -20.12
C GLU A 82 -0.98 8.61 -19.33
N GLU A 83 -1.92 8.97 -18.44
CA GLU A 83 -1.88 10.16 -17.59
C GLU A 83 -1.18 9.90 -16.23
N GLY A 84 -0.64 8.69 -16.04
CA GLY A 84 0.03 8.27 -14.81
C GLY A 84 -0.71 7.17 -14.08
N TRP A 85 -0.53 7.08 -12.77
CA TRP A 85 -1.14 6.03 -11.95
C TRP A 85 -2.15 6.58 -10.95
N SER A 86 -3.07 5.75 -10.52
CA SER A 86 -4.12 6.10 -9.57
C SER A 86 -4.36 4.92 -8.62
N PHE A 87 -5.01 5.17 -7.50
CA PHE A 87 -5.44 4.12 -6.59
C PHE A 87 -6.94 4.21 -6.33
N ALA A 88 -7.55 3.09 -5.97
CA ALA A 88 -8.94 3.02 -5.50
C ALA A 88 -9.02 2.27 -4.17
N ASN A 89 -9.63 2.90 -3.15
CA ASN A 89 -9.87 2.31 -1.83
C ASN A 89 -11.29 2.63 -1.29
N GLY A 90 -12.27 2.80 -2.17
CA GLY A 90 -13.60 3.35 -1.86
C GLY A 90 -13.72 4.87 -2.09
N CYS A 91 -12.60 5.59 -2.07
CA CYS A 91 -12.45 6.91 -2.68
C CYS A 91 -11.21 6.88 -3.59
N GLY A 92 -11.37 7.15 -4.88
CA GLY A 92 -10.24 7.15 -5.81
C GLY A 92 -9.29 8.33 -5.57
N GLY A 93 -7.99 8.14 -5.82
CA GLY A 93 -7.00 9.21 -5.86
C GLY A 93 -6.18 9.15 -7.16
N GLY A 94 -5.82 10.31 -7.70
CA GLY A 94 -5.07 10.45 -8.96
C GLY A 94 -5.94 10.91 -10.14
N PRO A 95 -5.44 10.80 -11.39
CA PRO A 95 -4.14 10.22 -11.77
C PRO A 95 -2.95 11.07 -11.28
N TYR A 96 -1.82 10.40 -11.07
CA TYR A 96 -0.56 10.95 -10.61
C TYR A 96 0.53 10.62 -11.63
N GLU A 97 1.09 11.65 -12.25
CA GLU A 97 2.18 11.48 -13.22
C GLU A 97 3.51 11.11 -12.56
N ASN A 98 3.81 11.73 -11.40
CA ASN A 98 5.13 11.68 -10.78
C ASN A 98 5.10 11.42 -9.25
N ALA A 99 3.95 11.02 -8.69
CA ALA A 99 3.86 10.74 -7.25
C ALA A 99 4.41 9.35 -6.93
N SER A 100 5.13 9.25 -5.81
CA SER A 100 5.55 7.97 -5.21
C SER A 100 4.40 7.33 -4.43
N ILE A 101 4.52 6.07 -4.05
CA ILE A 101 3.59 5.44 -3.11
C ILE A 101 3.60 6.17 -1.75
N ASP A 102 4.79 6.59 -1.29
CA ASP A 102 4.97 7.37 -0.06
C ASP A 102 4.19 8.68 -0.06
N ASP A 103 4.03 9.29 -1.24
CA ASP A 103 3.28 10.54 -1.38
C ASP A 103 1.78 10.36 -1.21
N VAL A 104 1.24 9.15 -1.28
CA VAL A 104 -0.21 8.91 -1.22
C VAL A 104 -0.65 7.97 -0.12
N LEU A 105 0.26 7.27 0.58
CA LEU A 105 -0.11 6.32 1.65
C LEU A 105 -0.98 6.95 2.73
N TYR A 106 -0.74 8.22 3.06
CA TYR A 106 -1.55 8.93 4.06
C TYR A 106 -3.01 9.11 3.59
N MET A 107 -3.19 9.32 2.28
CA MET A 107 -4.52 9.38 1.66
C MET A 107 -5.18 8.01 1.70
N ILE A 108 -4.44 6.93 1.43
CA ILE A 108 -4.99 5.57 1.50
C ILE A 108 -5.42 5.22 2.94
N MET A 109 -4.63 5.62 3.94
CA MET A 109 -4.88 5.37 5.36
C MET A 109 -5.88 6.35 6.01
N HIS A 110 -6.26 7.42 5.30
CA HIS A 110 -7.08 8.52 5.83
C HIS A 110 -6.49 9.17 7.09
N CYS A 111 -5.19 9.48 7.06
CA CYS A 111 -4.46 10.14 8.15
C CYS A 111 -3.68 11.36 7.62
N LYS A 112 -2.91 12.04 8.47
CA LYS A 112 -2.00 13.11 8.00
C LYS A 112 -0.66 12.52 7.56
N LYS A 113 -0.01 13.18 6.59
CA LYS A 113 1.27 12.72 6.03
C LYS A 113 2.38 12.63 7.08
N ASP A 114 2.38 13.50 8.09
CA ASP A 114 3.36 13.56 9.18
C ASP A 114 3.12 12.53 10.30
N GLU A 115 2.02 11.78 10.25
CA GLU A 115 1.66 10.76 11.23
C GLU A 115 2.10 9.34 10.81
N LEU A 116 2.47 9.15 9.54
CA LEU A 116 2.83 7.83 8.99
C LEU A 116 4.12 7.28 9.59
N GLN A 117 4.09 6.01 10.01
CA GLN A 117 5.29 5.29 10.48
C GLN A 117 5.40 3.93 9.80
N PRO A 118 6.31 3.74 8.83
CA PRO A 118 6.53 2.43 8.25
C PRO A 118 7.15 1.50 9.30
N LEU A 119 6.56 0.32 9.51
CA LEU A 119 7.25 -0.75 10.21
C LEU A 119 8.26 -1.35 9.24
N VAL A 120 9.54 -1.10 9.48
CA VAL A 120 10.61 -1.50 8.54
C VAL A 120 10.79 -3.02 8.57
N SER A 121 10.65 -3.64 7.40
CA SER A 121 10.93 -5.06 7.21
C SER A 121 12.43 -5.33 7.37
N LEU A 122 12.81 -6.05 8.43
CA LEU A 122 14.18 -6.48 8.70
C LEU A 122 14.63 -7.67 7.82
N VAL A 123 13.83 -8.08 6.84
CA VAL A 123 14.21 -9.13 5.90
C VAL A 123 15.42 -8.61 5.12
N LEU A 124 16.57 -9.23 5.37
CA LEU A 124 17.90 -8.89 4.87
C LEU A 124 17.85 -8.36 3.42
N ARG A 125 18.17 -7.08 3.25
CA ARG A 125 18.47 -6.46 1.96
C ARG A 125 19.78 -6.99 1.40
#